data_AF-A0A183IVV7-F1
#
_entry.id   AF-A0A183IVV7-F1
#
_cell.length_a   1.000
_cell.length_b   1.000
_cell.length_c   1.000
_cell.angle_alpha   90.00
_cell.angle_beta   90.00
_cell.angle_gamma   90.00
#
_symmetry.space_group_name_H-M   'P 1'
#
loop_
_entity.id
_entity.type
_entity.pdbx_description
1 polymer ?
#
loop_
_entity_poly.entity_id
_entity_poly.type
_entity_poly.pdbx_seq_one_letter_code
_entity_poly.pdbx_strand_id
1 'polypeptide(L)' 'MPRAIEDPILAYRASSEINQVHWANSQPDWIAICFNNCLEILRV' A
#
# COMPACT_ATOMS: atom_id res chain seq x y z
N MET A 1 20.43 12.88 -18.86
CA MET A 1 20.59 11.83 -17.83
C MET A 1 19.20 11.55 -17.28
N PRO A 2 18.71 10.29 -17.25
CA PRO A 2 17.44 10.00 -16.61
C PRO A 2 17.59 10.34 -15.12
N ARG A 3 16.69 11.17 -14.58
CA ARG A 3 16.72 11.53 -13.15
C ARG A 3 16.65 10.23 -12.34
N ALA A 4 17.53 10.09 -11.36
CA ALA A 4 17.36 9.07 -10.33
C ALA A 4 15.95 9.27 -9.75
N ILE A 5 15.15 8.21 -9.71
CA ILE A 5 13.88 8.23 -9.01
C ILE A 5 14.27 8.53 -7.55
N GLU A 6 14.03 9.77 -7.10
CA GLU A 6 14.15 10.16 -5.69
C GLU A 6 13.03 9.44 -4.95
N ASP A 7 13.31 8.18 -4.61
CA ASP A 7 12.56 7.20 -3.84
C ASP A 7 11.07 7.02 -4.22
N PRO A 8 10.60 5.80 -4.57
CA PRO A 8 9.18 5.54 -4.51
C PRO A 8 8.77 5.53 -3.03
N ILE A 9 8.37 6.69 -2.49
CA ILE A 9 7.77 6.84 -1.15
C ILE A 9 6.47 6.02 -1.01
N LEU A 10 5.99 5.45 -2.12
CA LEU A 10 4.76 4.67 -2.27
C LEU A 10 5.01 3.19 -2.57
N ALA A 11 6.21 2.66 -2.28
CA ALA A 11 6.46 1.22 -2.39
C ALA A 11 6.10 0.52 -1.07
N TYR A 12 5.03 -0.26 -1.08
CA TYR A 12 4.68 -1.17 0.02
C TYR A 12 5.05 -2.61 -0.36
N ARG A 13 5.74 -3.32 0.54
CA ARG A 13 6.07 -4.74 0.38
C ARG A 13 5.25 -5.56 1.37
N ALA A 14 4.22 -6.24 0.85
CA ALA A 14 3.46 -7.20 1.63
C ALA A 14 4.32 -8.42 2.01
N SER A 15 3.98 -9.06 3.13
CA SER A 15 4.63 -10.30 3.58
C SER A 15 4.21 -11.53 2.76
N SER A 16 3.15 -11.42 1.94
CA SER A 16 2.64 -12.49 1.09
C SER A 16 1.90 -11.94 -0.13
N GLU A 17 1.33 -12.80 -0.96
CA GLU A 17 0.55 -12.38 -2.13
C GLU A 17 -0.70 -11.60 -1.68
N ILE A 18 -0.86 -10.41 -2.25
CA ILE A 18 -1.99 -9.53 -1.97
C ILE A 18 -3.20 -10.08 -2.72
N ASN A 19 -4.29 -10.32 -2.00
CA ASN A 19 -5.55 -10.73 -2.59
C ASN A 19 -6.53 -9.56 -2.80
N GLN A 20 -6.45 -8.53 -1.95
CA GLN A 20 -7.35 -7.39 -1.99
C GLN A 20 -6.65 -6.12 -1.49
N VAL A 21 -6.98 -5.00 -2.15
CA VAL A 21 -6.59 -3.65 -1.74
C VAL A 21 -7.82 -2.76 -1.78
N HIS A 22 -8.01 -1.92 -0.77
CA HIS A 22 -9.15 -0.99 -0.71
C HIS A 22 -8.74 0.34 -0.09
N TRP A 23 -9.02 1.44 -0.80
CA TRP A 23 -8.90 2.79 -0.25
C TRP A 23 -10.12 3.13 0.59
N ALA A 24 -9.94 3.67 1.79
CA ALA A 24 -11.09 4.01 2.63
C ALA A 24 -11.85 5.22 2.06
N ASN A 25 -13.10 5.00 1.62
CA ASN A 25 -13.93 6.04 1.00
C ASN A 25 -14.18 7.25 1.90
N SER A 26 -14.32 7.02 3.21
CA SER A 26 -14.55 8.08 4.20
C SER A 26 -13.26 8.73 4.71
N GLN A 27 -12.11 8.08 4.51
CA GLN A 27 -10.81 8.51 5.04
C GLN A 27 -9.73 8.24 3.96
N PRO A 28 -9.62 9.09 2.93
CA PRO A 28 -8.83 8.81 1.73
C PRO A 28 -7.31 8.68 1.97
N ASP A 29 -6.82 9.18 3.11
CA ASP A 29 -5.44 9.01 3.56
C ASP A 29 -5.14 7.56 3.97
N TRP A 30 -6.14 6.68 4.04
CA TRP A 30 -5.98 5.31 4.51
C TRP A 30 -6.23 4.27 3.42
N ILE A 31 -5.38 3.26 3.42
CA ILE A 31 -5.47 2.09 2.55
C ILE A 31 -5.44 0.80 3.39
N ALA A 32 -6.31 -0.14 3.04
CA ALA A 32 -6.35 -1.48 3.57
C ALA A 32 -5.74 -2.47 2.57
N ILE A 33 -4.84 -3.32 3.04
CA ILE A 33 -4.18 -4.36 2.23
C ILE A 33 -4.39 -5.71 2.91
N CYS A 34 -5.00 -6.64 2.19
CA CYS A 34 -5.30 -7.98 2.66
C CYS A 34 -4.39 -9.01 1.98
N PHE A 35 -3.82 -9.91 2.79
CA PHE A 35 -3.06 -11.07 2.32
C PHE A 35 -3.21 -12.22 3.32
N ASN A 36 -3.34 -13.47 2.85
CA ASN A 36 -3.66 -14.63 3.69
C ASN A 36 -4.85 -14.34 4.64
N ASN A 37 -4.63 -14.48 5.96
CA ASN A 37 -5.57 -14.14 7.03
C ASN A 37 -5.17 -12.85 7.78
N CYS A 38 -4.40 -11.97 7.13
CA CYS A 38 -3.89 -10.72 7.67
C CYS A 38 -4.51 -9.51 6.96
N LEU A 39 -4.70 -8.43 7.72
CA LEU A 39 -5.11 -7.12 7.24
C LEU A 39 -4.12 -6.09 7.77
N GLU A 40 -3.52 -5.33 6.87
CA GLU A 40 -2.69 -4.17 7.21
C GLU A 40 -3.37 -2.88 6.77
N ILE A 41 -3.27 -1.85 7.60
CA ILE A 41 -3.84 -0.53 7.36
C ILE A 41 -2.71 0.49 7.40
N LEU A 42 -2.51 1.18 6.28
CA LEU A 42 -1.47 2.18 6.14
C LEU A 42 -2.08 3.55 5.93
N ARG A 43 -1.40 4.57 6.46
CA ARG A 43 -1.67 5.97 6.17
C ARG A 43 -0.69 6.46 5.11
N VAL A 44 -1.21 7.11 4.07
CA VAL A 44 -0.47 7.68 2.93
C VAL A 44 -0.56 9.20 2.97
#